data_AF-A0AAW4VCG3-F1
#
_entry.id   AF-A0AAW4VCG3-F1
#
_cell.length_a   1.000
_cell.length_b   1.000
_cell.length_c   1.000
_cell.angle_alpha   90.00
_cell.angle_beta   90.00
_cell.angle_gamma   90.00
#
_symmetry.space_group_name_H-M   'P 1'
#
loop_
_entity.id
_entity.type
_entity.pdbx_description
1 polymer ?
#
loop_
_entity_poly.entity_id
_entity_poly.type
_entity_poly.pdbx_seq_one_letter_code
_entity_poly.pdbx_strand_id
1 'polypeptide(L)'
;MIEWLLKNECANLFTLFSIIVSGLISLVISKYYYKKGNRENLEMSVIVPLCSLLSNGINKDNYEKFEQLMGNYNIRYLRKKEKNTLIELRNNYEIMYKNTEEDAQAECLCKYYLYVLKCNKIRTHIVPVEKDGEIMDYSIPYETILRLENQLRTIFKNYNECYYGEELEDIQDKIYVIFNNYTKSDFNSKKKINYFENHSLKEVLETSKYIKKWKKQGEQYSKIRNEFLNLKICKNVKKQ
;
A
#
# COMPACT_ATOMS: atom_id res chain seq x y z
N MET A 1 24.39 63.79 -15.07
CA MET A 1 24.23 62.68 -14.09
C MET A 1 25.26 62.81 -12.96
N ILE A 2 26.56 62.76 -13.25
CA ILE A 2 27.63 62.94 -12.24
C ILE A 2 27.47 64.28 -11.47
N GLU A 3 27.24 65.39 -12.17
CA GLU A 3 27.02 66.72 -11.55
C GLU A 3 25.83 66.77 -10.58
N TRP A 4 24.77 65.98 -10.81
CA TRP A 4 23.65 65.90 -9.87
C TRP A 4 24.10 65.27 -8.56
N LEU A 5 24.83 64.14 -8.67
CA LEU A 5 25.36 63.40 -7.53
C LEU A 5 26.28 64.27 -6.66
N LEU A 6 27.15 65.07 -7.29
CA LEU A 6 28.11 65.97 -6.63
C LEU A 6 27.47 67.25 -6.02
N LYS A 7 26.30 67.68 -6.48
CA LYS A 7 25.72 68.99 -6.07
C LYS A 7 25.04 68.99 -4.70
N ASN A 8 24.66 67.82 -4.18
CA ASN A 8 24.12 67.65 -2.82
C ASN A 8 24.35 66.19 -2.38
N GLU A 9 25.62 65.85 -2.15
CA GLU A 9 26.11 64.47 -2.03
C GLU A 9 25.31 63.65 -1.01
N CYS A 10 25.16 64.15 0.21
CA CYS A 10 24.46 63.44 1.29
C CYS A 10 22.99 63.15 0.94
N ALA A 11 22.25 64.12 0.36
CA ALA A 11 20.84 63.93 0.01
C ALA A 11 20.67 62.96 -1.17
N ASN A 12 21.57 63.01 -2.15
CA ASN A 12 21.49 62.19 -3.35
C ASN A 12 21.99 60.75 -3.09
N LEU A 13 22.99 60.57 -2.22
CA LEU A 13 23.37 59.26 -1.68
C LEU A 13 22.25 58.65 -0.83
N PHE A 14 21.60 59.43 0.04
CA PHE A 14 20.43 58.96 0.80
C PHE A 14 19.27 58.54 -0.11
N THR A 15 19.02 59.31 -1.18
CA THR A 15 17.99 58.99 -2.18
C THR A 15 18.31 57.67 -2.88
N LEU A 16 19.53 57.49 -3.38
CA LEU A 16 19.99 56.23 -4.00
C LEU A 16 19.89 55.04 -3.03
N PHE A 17 20.29 55.23 -1.77
CA PHE A 17 20.15 54.21 -0.72
C PHE A 17 18.68 53.84 -0.49
N SER A 18 17.76 54.81 -0.40
CA SER A 18 16.33 54.55 -0.22
C SER A 18 15.70 53.76 -1.38
N ILE A 19 16.15 54.01 -2.62
CA ILE A 19 15.70 53.27 -3.82
C ILE A 19 16.17 51.82 -3.73
N ILE A 20 17.43 51.59 -3.38
CA ILE A 20 18.01 50.25 -3.21
C ILE A 20 17.29 49.49 -2.09
N VAL A 21 17.08 50.12 -0.93
CA VAL A 21 16.37 49.51 0.21
C VAL A 21 14.91 49.19 -0.15
N SER A 22 14.21 50.10 -0.83
CA SER A 22 12.84 49.87 -1.31
C SER A 22 12.75 48.69 -2.29
N GLY A 23 13.72 48.58 -3.22
CA GLY A 23 13.83 47.44 -4.13
C GLY A 23 14.09 46.12 -3.40
N LEU A 24 14.99 46.10 -2.43
CA LEU A 24 15.28 44.92 -1.60
C LEU A 24 14.06 44.47 -0.77
N ILE A 25 13.34 45.42 -0.15
CA ILE A 25 12.10 45.15 0.57
C ILE A 25 11.04 44.55 -0.38
N SER A 26 10.89 45.14 -1.57
CA SER A 26 9.94 44.66 -2.59
C SER A 26 10.27 43.24 -3.05
N LEU A 27 11.55 42.90 -3.22
CA LEU A 27 12.00 41.54 -3.55
C LEU A 27 11.75 40.55 -2.41
N VAL A 28 11.96 40.94 -1.15
CA VAL A 28 11.66 40.10 0.03
C VAL A 28 10.16 39.82 0.14
N ILE A 29 9.31 40.83 -0.03
CA ILE A 29 7.85 40.71 -0.03
C ILE A 29 7.39 39.79 -1.17
N SER A 30 7.89 40.01 -2.39
CA SER A 30 7.56 39.20 -3.57
C SER A 30 7.94 37.73 -3.38
N LYS A 31 9.13 37.47 -2.83
CA LYS A 31 9.62 36.12 -2.50
C LYS A 31 8.81 35.45 -1.40
N TYR A 32 8.29 36.21 -0.43
CA TYR A 32 7.38 35.71 0.60
C TYR A 32 6.03 35.30 0.00
N TYR A 33 5.37 36.18 -0.76
CA TYR A 33 4.07 35.88 -1.38
C TYR A 33 4.15 34.75 -2.41
N TYR A 34 5.18 34.73 -3.26
CA TYR A 34 5.43 33.60 -4.18
C TYR A 34 5.58 32.27 -3.43
N LYS A 35 6.31 32.26 -2.30
CA LYS A 35 6.46 31.05 -1.48
C LYS A 35 5.16 30.67 -0.74
N LYS A 36 4.33 31.64 -0.38
CA LYS A 36 3.02 31.42 0.26
C LYS A 36 2.02 30.81 -0.73
N GLY A 37 1.77 31.45 -1.86
CA GLY A 37 0.81 30.98 -2.87
C GLY A 37 1.17 29.59 -3.43
N ASN A 38 2.46 29.30 -3.65
CA ASN A 38 2.89 27.95 -4.06
C ASN A 38 2.69 26.88 -2.98
N ARG A 39 2.65 27.24 -1.69
CA ARG A 39 2.30 26.33 -0.60
C ARG A 39 0.79 26.11 -0.50
N GLU A 40 0.00 27.15 -0.70
CA GLU A 40 -1.47 27.07 -0.72
C GLU A 40 -1.95 26.25 -1.94
N ASN A 41 -1.36 26.46 -3.12
CA ASN A 41 -1.62 25.64 -4.32
C ASN A 41 -1.25 24.16 -4.12
N LEU A 42 -0.12 23.86 -3.47
CA LEU A 42 0.23 22.49 -3.07
C LEU A 42 -0.79 21.89 -2.09
N GLU A 43 -1.22 22.67 -1.11
CA GLU A 43 -2.17 22.22 -0.10
C GLU A 43 -3.51 21.86 -0.74
N MET A 44 -4.09 22.76 -1.56
CA MET A 44 -5.37 22.55 -2.23
C MET A 44 -5.34 21.48 -3.34
N SER A 45 -4.29 21.47 -4.19
CA SER A 45 -4.26 20.58 -5.37
C SER A 45 -3.64 19.20 -5.13
N VAL A 46 -3.09 18.94 -3.93
CA VAL A 46 -2.44 17.66 -3.60
C VAL A 46 -2.83 17.18 -2.20
N ILE A 47 -2.63 18.00 -1.16
CA ILE A 47 -2.73 17.53 0.23
C ILE A 47 -4.19 17.33 0.66
N VAL A 48 -5.09 18.25 0.33
CA VAL A 48 -6.53 18.10 0.62
C VAL A 48 -7.10 16.86 -0.09
N PRO A 49 -6.90 16.65 -1.42
CA PRO A 49 -7.26 15.40 -2.08
C PRO A 49 -6.65 14.14 -1.47
N LEU A 50 -5.34 14.12 -1.16
CA LEU A 50 -4.69 12.96 -0.53
C LEU A 50 -5.28 12.64 0.85
N CYS A 51 -5.59 13.65 1.66
CA CYS A 51 -6.19 13.43 2.98
C CYS A 51 -7.59 12.81 2.88
N SER A 52 -8.39 13.22 1.88
CA SER A 52 -9.71 12.64 1.58
C SER A 52 -9.61 11.22 1.01
N LEU A 53 -8.66 11.00 0.09
CA LEU A 53 -8.36 9.68 -0.48
C LEU A 53 -7.99 8.68 0.62
N LEU A 54 -7.17 9.10 1.59
CA LEU A 54 -6.74 8.28 2.74
C LEU A 54 -7.85 7.97 3.77
N SER A 55 -9.07 8.53 3.64
CA SER A 55 -10.25 8.05 4.37
C SER A 55 -11.08 7.02 3.60
N ASN A 56 -10.91 6.90 2.27
CA ASN A 56 -11.81 6.14 1.40
C ASN A 56 -11.41 4.67 1.19
N GLY A 57 -10.65 4.10 2.14
CA GLY A 57 -10.15 2.72 2.09
C GLY A 57 -8.98 2.50 1.12
N ILE A 58 -8.32 1.34 1.26
CA ILE A 58 -7.21 0.91 0.42
C ILE A 58 -7.76 0.05 -0.73
N ASN A 59 -7.57 0.50 -1.97
CA ASN A 59 -7.93 -0.22 -3.19
C ASN A 59 -7.16 0.35 -4.40
N LYS A 60 -7.24 -0.33 -5.56
CA LYS A 60 -6.56 0.03 -6.82
C LYS A 60 -6.99 1.40 -7.35
N ASP A 61 -8.28 1.69 -7.40
CA ASP A 61 -8.80 2.95 -7.96
C ASP A 61 -8.34 4.17 -7.15
N ASN A 62 -8.27 4.04 -5.83
CA ASN A 62 -7.71 5.05 -4.96
C ASN A 62 -6.17 5.11 -5.06
N TYR A 63 -5.48 4.00 -5.35
CA TYR A 63 -4.04 4.05 -5.67
C TYR A 63 -3.77 4.82 -6.98
N GLU A 64 -4.56 4.61 -8.02
CA GLU A 64 -4.41 5.33 -9.29
C GLU A 64 -4.66 6.84 -9.11
N LYS A 65 -5.65 7.22 -8.30
CA LYS A 65 -5.84 8.62 -7.87
C LYS A 65 -4.65 9.15 -7.05
N PHE A 66 -4.03 8.32 -6.21
CA PHE A 66 -2.83 8.68 -5.45
C PHE A 66 -1.67 8.99 -6.42
N GLU A 67 -1.45 8.15 -7.42
CA GLU A 67 -0.40 8.35 -8.42
C GLU A 67 -0.65 9.58 -9.32
N GLN A 68 -1.90 9.87 -9.67
CA GLN A 68 -2.27 11.12 -10.35
C GLN A 68 -1.91 12.35 -9.50
N LEU A 69 -2.18 12.31 -8.20
CA LEU A 69 -1.79 13.36 -7.24
C LEU A 69 -0.27 13.44 -7.06
N MET A 70 0.45 12.31 -7.13
CA MET A 70 1.91 12.24 -7.13
C MET A 70 2.55 12.83 -8.40
N GLY A 71 1.84 12.81 -9.53
CA GLY A 71 2.21 13.48 -10.77
C GLY A 71 2.03 15.01 -10.76
N ASN A 72 1.33 15.57 -9.77
CA ASN A 72 1.03 17.00 -9.72
C ASN A 72 2.30 17.84 -9.51
N TYR A 73 2.58 18.74 -10.45
CA TYR A 73 3.71 19.67 -10.44
C TYR A 73 3.94 20.40 -9.09
N ASN A 74 2.90 20.70 -8.32
CA ASN A 74 3.03 21.41 -7.05
C ASN A 74 3.78 20.63 -5.95
N ILE A 75 3.97 19.31 -6.11
CA ILE A 75 4.85 18.48 -5.25
C ILE A 75 6.29 19.00 -5.19
N ARG A 76 6.73 19.83 -6.15
CA ARG A 76 8.01 20.57 -6.09
C ARG A 76 8.15 21.52 -4.89
N TYR A 77 7.05 21.82 -4.17
CA TYR A 77 7.00 22.71 -3.01
C TYR A 77 6.88 21.98 -1.65
N LEU A 78 6.95 20.64 -1.64
CA LEU A 78 7.09 19.85 -0.41
C LEU A 78 8.47 20.04 0.22
N ARG A 79 8.52 20.16 1.54
CA ARG A 79 9.77 20.12 2.33
C ARG A 79 10.31 18.69 2.35
N LYS A 80 11.63 18.52 2.52
CA LYS A 80 12.29 17.20 2.52
C LYS A 80 11.57 16.14 3.41
N LYS A 81 11.16 16.49 4.63
CA LYS A 81 10.38 15.57 5.49
C LYS A 81 9.00 15.23 4.89
N GLU A 82 8.26 16.23 4.43
CA GLU A 82 6.91 16.04 3.85
C GLU A 82 6.97 15.16 2.60
N LYS A 83 7.96 15.38 1.72
CA LYS A 83 8.21 14.54 0.52
C LYS A 83 8.61 13.12 0.88
N ASN A 84 9.52 12.92 1.83
CA ASN A 84 9.96 11.59 2.23
C ASN A 84 8.80 10.78 2.82
N THR A 85 8.04 11.33 3.77
CA THR A 85 6.87 10.65 4.36
C THR A 85 5.78 10.36 3.32
N LEU A 86 5.58 11.23 2.33
CA LEU A 86 4.64 10.98 1.23
C LEU A 86 5.07 9.81 0.32
N ILE A 87 6.37 9.73 -0.04
CA ILE A 87 6.90 8.61 -0.84
C ILE A 87 6.82 7.29 -0.05
N GLU A 88 7.13 7.33 1.25
CA GLU A 88 7.02 6.15 2.11
C GLU A 88 5.56 5.68 2.23
N LEU A 89 4.61 6.61 2.38
CA LEU A 89 3.18 6.33 2.38
C LEU A 89 2.72 5.72 1.05
N ARG A 90 3.11 6.31 -0.08
CA ARG A 90 2.81 5.81 -1.43
C ARG A 90 3.26 4.36 -1.61
N ASN A 91 4.48 4.03 -1.19
CA ASN A 91 5.04 2.69 -1.32
C ASN A 91 4.38 1.67 -0.38
N ASN A 92 3.99 2.08 0.84
CA ASN A 92 3.26 1.19 1.75
C ASN A 92 1.79 1.02 1.31
N TYR A 93 1.18 2.04 0.71
CA TYR A 93 -0.12 1.92 0.05
C TYR A 93 -0.04 0.91 -1.11
N GLU A 94 1.00 1.01 -1.96
CA GLU A 94 1.23 0.07 -3.06
C GLU A 94 1.30 -1.39 -2.58
N ILE A 95 2.01 -1.63 -1.46
CA ILE A 95 2.09 -2.95 -0.84
C ILE A 95 0.71 -3.42 -0.34
N MET A 96 -0.05 -2.57 0.34
CA MET A 96 -1.33 -2.97 0.95
C MET A 96 -2.46 -3.21 -0.04
N TYR A 97 -2.50 -2.53 -1.20
CA TYR A 97 -3.54 -2.83 -2.22
C TYR A 97 -3.20 -4.06 -3.08
N LYS A 98 -1.92 -4.45 -3.14
CA LYS A 98 -1.43 -5.64 -3.88
C LYS A 98 -1.36 -6.92 -3.03
N ASN A 99 -1.65 -6.83 -1.74
CA ASN A 99 -1.57 -7.92 -0.77
C ASN A 99 -2.65 -7.69 0.30
N THR A 100 -3.87 -8.10 0.01
CA THR A 100 -5.05 -7.92 0.86
C THR A 100 -5.09 -8.95 2.01
N GLU A 101 -6.10 -8.89 2.88
CA GLU A 101 -6.25 -9.93 3.93
C GLU A 101 -6.58 -11.28 3.29
N GLU A 102 -7.42 -11.27 2.25
CA GLU A 102 -7.81 -12.45 1.46
C GLU A 102 -6.61 -13.10 0.75
N ASP A 103 -5.65 -12.30 0.25
CA ASP A 103 -4.39 -12.81 -0.30
C ASP A 103 -3.58 -13.56 0.77
N ALA A 104 -3.45 -12.97 1.96
CA ALA A 104 -2.69 -13.56 3.06
C ALA A 104 -3.37 -14.82 3.65
N GLN A 105 -4.71 -14.84 3.67
CA GLN A 105 -5.53 -15.98 4.06
C GLN A 105 -5.45 -17.11 3.01
N ALA A 106 -5.51 -16.78 1.72
CA ALA A 106 -5.35 -17.74 0.63
C ALA A 106 -3.93 -18.34 0.56
N GLU A 107 -2.85 -17.52 0.66
CA GLU A 107 -1.48 -18.07 0.72
C GLU A 107 -1.34 -18.99 1.94
N CYS A 108 -1.78 -18.54 3.12
CA CYS A 108 -1.74 -19.33 4.35
C CYS A 108 -2.32 -20.74 4.16
N LEU A 109 -3.53 -20.82 3.59
CA LEU A 109 -4.23 -22.08 3.38
C LEU A 109 -3.66 -22.92 2.26
N CYS A 110 -3.18 -22.34 1.15
CA CYS A 110 -2.45 -23.08 0.13
C CYS A 110 -1.19 -23.77 0.70
N LYS A 111 -0.46 -23.12 1.62
CA LYS A 111 0.71 -23.74 2.28
C LYS A 111 0.28 -24.78 3.33
N TYR A 112 -0.80 -24.55 4.07
CA TYR A 112 -1.35 -25.51 5.03
C TYR A 112 -1.82 -26.81 4.34
N TYR A 113 -2.59 -26.68 3.26
CA TYR A 113 -3.04 -27.78 2.40
C TYR A 113 -1.87 -28.66 1.94
N LEU A 114 -0.82 -28.05 1.36
CA LEU A 114 0.38 -28.76 0.91
C LEU A 114 1.16 -29.44 2.06
N TYR A 115 1.16 -28.84 3.26
CA TYR A 115 1.74 -29.45 4.45
C TYR A 115 0.93 -30.69 4.90
N VAL A 116 -0.40 -30.60 4.99
CA VAL A 116 -1.27 -31.72 5.38
C VAL A 116 -1.19 -32.87 4.36
N LEU A 117 -1.10 -32.56 3.06
CA LEU A 117 -0.85 -33.57 2.01
C LEU A 117 0.48 -34.30 2.22
N LYS A 118 1.56 -33.57 2.53
CA LYS A 118 2.88 -34.15 2.81
C LYS A 118 2.85 -35.06 4.06
N CYS A 119 2.23 -34.61 5.15
CA CYS A 119 2.03 -35.43 6.35
C CYS A 119 1.21 -36.69 6.06
N ASN A 120 0.23 -36.60 5.16
CA ASN A 120 -0.59 -37.73 4.71
C ASN A 120 0.09 -38.65 3.67
N LYS A 121 1.37 -38.39 3.33
CA LYS A 121 2.21 -39.11 2.36
C LYS A 121 1.73 -39.05 0.90
N ILE A 122 1.03 -37.98 0.52
CA ILE A 122 0.62 -37.74 -0.87
C ILE A 122 1.73 -37.03 -1.64
N ARG A 123 2.09 -37.56 -2.83
CA ARG A 123 3.05 -36.94 -3.75
C ARG A 123 2.41 -35.74 -4.43
N THR A 124 2.81 -34.53 -4.04
CA THR A 124 2.32 -33.28 -4.64
C THR A 124 3.17 -32.78 -5.81
N HIS A 125 4.41 -33.23 -5.91
CA HIS A 125 5.35 -32.84 -6.96
C HIS A 125 5.28 -33.88 -8.08
N ILE A 126 4.53 -33.56 -9.14
CA ILE A 126 4.10 -34.51 -10.19
C ILE A 126 4.31 -34.01 -11.63
N VAL A 127 4.53 -32.71 -11.84
CA VAL A 127 4.84 -32.15 -13.17
C VAL A 127 6.35 -32.17 -13.35
N PRO A 128 6.92 -32.81 -14.40
CA PRO A 128 8.37 -32.81 -14.61
C PRO A 128 8.90 -31.38 -14.82
N VAL A 129 10.10 -31.12 -14.32
CA VAL A 129 10.86 -29.89 -14.55
C VAL A 129 12.03 -30.25 -15.45
N GLU A 130 11.90 -29.93 -16.74
CA GLU A 130 12.88 -30.29 -17.76
C GLU A 130 13.91 -29.18 -17.97
N LYS A 131 15.16 -29.57 -18.23
CA LYS A 131 16.23 -28.69 -18.71
C LYS A 131 17.05 -29.42 -19.76
N ASP A 132 17.31 -28.77 -20.89
CA ASP A 132 18.11 -29.30 -22.00
C ASP A 132 17.64 -30.67 -22.55
N GLY A 133 16.37 -31.04 -22.28
CA GLY A 133 15.76 -32.32 -22.66
C GLY A 133 15.74 -33.39 -21.55
N GLU A 134 16.36 -33.14 -20.39
CA GLU A 134 16.41 -34.06 -19.25
C GLU A 134 15.47 -33.61 -18.11
N ILE A 135 14.79 -34.56 -17.45
CA ILE A 135 13.93 -34.28 -16.29
C ILE A 135 14.82 -34.12 -15.05
N MET A 136 14.98 -32.87 -14.58
CA MET A 136 15.85 -32.51 -13.46
C MET A 136 15.17 -32.65 -12.08
N ASP A 137 13.87 -32.36 -12.01
CA ASP A 137 13.08 -32.40 -10.77
C ASP A 137 11.58 -32.59 -11.11
N TYR A 138 10.71 -32.61 -10.10
CA TYR A 138 9.26 -32.50 -10.25
C TYR A 138 8.72 -31.32 -9.45
N SER A 139 7.72 -30.63 -10.01
CA SER A 139 7.04 -29.49 -9.40
C SER A 139 5.57 -29.80 -9.09
N ILE A 140 4.98 -28.98 -8.21
CA ILE A 140 3.53 -28.96 -7.99
C ILE A 140 2.88 -28.29 -9.21
N PRO A 141 1.76 -28.79 -9.76
CA PRO A 141 1.11 -28.14 -10.90
C PRO A 141 0.71 -26.70 -10.56
N TYR A 142 1.21 -25.73 -11.34
CA TYR A 142 0.97 -24.31 -11.10
C TYR A 142 -0.53 -23.96 -11.11
N GLU A 143 -1.26 -24.47 -12.11
CA GLU A 143 -2.71 -24.27 -12.27
C GLU A 143 -3.52 -24.78 -11.08
N THR A 144 -3.10 -25.88 -10.43
CA THR A 144 -3.75 -26.40 -9.23
C THR A 144 -3.69 -25.38 -8.09
N ILE A 145 -2.53 -24.77 -7.87
CA ILE A 145 -2.33 -23.79 -6.80
C ILE A 145 -3.00 -22.45 -7.15
N LEU A 146 -2.89 -21.99 -8.40
CA LEU A 146 -3.53 -20.76 -8.86
C LEU A 146 -5.07 -20.83 -8.75
N ARG A 147 -5.68 -21.94 -9.19
CA ARG A 147 -7.12 -22.17 -9.07
C ARG A 147 -7.58 -22.27 -7.62
N LEU A 148 -6.82 -22.99 -6.77
CA LEU A 148 -7.12 -23.10 -5.34
C LEU A 148 -7.04 -21.73 -4.64
N GLU A 149 -5.96 -20.99 -4.84
CA GLU A 149 -5.74 -19.67 -4.24
C GLU A 149 -6.85 -18.68 -4.64
N ASN A 150 -7.23 -18.65 -5.92
CA ASN A 150 -8.34 -17.82 -6.40
C ASN A 150 -9.69 -18.17 -5.76
N GLN A 151 -9.97 -19.46 -5.55
CA GLN A 151 -11.20 -19.90 -4.88
C GLN A 151 -11.19 -19.53 -3.38
N LEU A 152 -10.05 -19.73 -2.69
CA LEU A 152 -9.90 -19.33 -1.29
C LEU A 152 -10.03 -17.81 -1.10
N ARG A 153 -9.38 -17.01 -1.96
CA ARG A 153 -9.51 -15.55 -2.01
C ARG A 153 -10.97 -15.12 -2.19
N THR A 154 -11.73 -15.81 -3.04
CA THR A 154 -13.16 -15.53 -3.26
C THR A 154 -14.02 -15.86 -2.04
N ILE A 155 -13.74 -16.96 -1.35
CA ILE A 155 -14.45 -17.35 -0.11
C ILE A 155 -14.19 -16.32 1.00
N PHE A 156 -12.94 -15.95 1.22
CA PHE A 156 -12.61 -14.95 2.25
C PHE A 156 -13.13 -13.56 1.91
N LYS A 157 -13.13 -13.16 0.63
CA LYS A 157 -13.75 -11.91 0.22
C LYS A 157 -15.23 -11.87 0.63
N ASN A 158 -15.98 -12.91 0.31
CA ASN A 158 -17.40 -12.98 0.68
C ASN A 158 -17.59 -12.96 2.20
N TYR A 159 -16.78 -13.72 2.96
CA TYR A 159 -16.80 -13.74 4.43
C TYR A 159 -16.50 -12.36 5.04
N ASN A 160 -15.50 -11.64 4.51
CA ASN A 160 -15.09 -10.31 4.98
C ASN A 160 -16.10 -9.20 4.58
N GLU A 161 -16.87 -9.37 3.49
CA GLU A 161 -17.89 -8.42 3.03
C GLU A 161 -19.30 -8.68 3.62
N CYS A 162 -19.59 -9.92 4.06
CA CYS A 162 -20.91 -10.30 4.60
C CYS A 162 -21.09 -9.93 6.08
N TYR A 163 -21.76 -8.80 6.34
CA TYR A 163 -22.14 -8.35 7.69
C TYR A 163 -23.09 -9.30 8.47
N TYR A 164 -23.71 -10.28 7.79
CA TYR A 164 -24.54 -11.32 8.40
C TYR A 164 -24.37 -12.63 7.61
N GLY A 165 -24.16 -13.76 8.30
CA GLY A 165 -24.66 -15.06 7.82
C GLY A 165 -23.72 -16.26 7.79
N GLU A 166 -22.40 -16.13 7.98
CA GLU A 166 -21.47 -17.27 7.96
C GLU A 166 -20.46 -17.22 9.11
N GLU A 167 -20.37 -18.30 9.89
CA GLU A 167 -19.36 -18.48 10.93
C GLU A 167 -18.07 -19.09 10.33
N LEU A 168 -16.95 -19.04 11.06
CA LEU A 168 -15.67 -19.53 10.52
C LEU A 168 -15.68 -21.06 10.32
N GLU A 169 -16.55 -21.73 11.05
CA GLU A 169 -16.93 -23.13 10.95
C GLU A 169 -17.59 -23.46 9.59
N ASP A 170 -18.52 -22.62 9.09
CA ASP A 170 -19.11 -22.78 7.74
C ASP A 170 -18.04 -22.64 6.65
N ILE A 171 -17.13 -21.67 6.83
CA ILE A 171 -16.00 -21.43 5.93
C ILE A 171 -15.03 -22.62 5.94
N GLN A 172 -14.78 -23.21 7.12
CA GLN A 172 -13.95 -24.41 7.30
C GLN A 172 -14.51 -25.60 6.52
N ASP A 173 -15.82 -25.86 6.59
CA ASP A 173 -16.45 -26.99 5.90
C ASP A 173 -16.45 -26.81 4.37
N LYS A 174 -16.64 -25.58 3.87
CA LYS A 174 -16.46 -25.26 2.44
C LYS A 174 -15.02 -25.55 1.98
N ILE A 175 -14.02 -25.12 2.75
CA ILE A 175 -12.60 -25.33 2.45
C ILE A 175 -12.24 -26.82 2.54
N TYR A 176 -12.79 -27.55 3.51
CA TYR A 176 -12.63 -29.00 3.66
C TYR A 176 -13.08 -29.78 2.41
N VAL A 177 -14.25 -29.42 1.86
CA VAL A 177 -14.75 -30.00 0.61
C VAL A 177 -13.83 -29.67 -0.56
N ILE A 178 -13.39 -28.41 -0.67
CA ILE A 178 -12.48 -27.94 -1.73
C ILE A 178 -11.14 -28.69 -1.69
N PHE A 179 -10.49 -28.77 -0.53
CA PHE A 179 -9.22 -29.49 -0.36
C PHE A 179 -9.33 -30.96 -0.74
N ASN A 180 -10.39 -31.66 -0.30
CA ASN A 180 -10.61 -33.06 -0.68
C ASN A 180 -10.88 -33.22 -2.20
N ASN A 181 -11.56 -32.26 -2.83
CA ASN A 181 -11.79 -32.27 -4.28
C ASN A 181 -10.47 -32.14 -5.06
N TYR A 182 -9.64 -31.12 -4.79
CA TYR A 182 -8.32 -30.98 -5.43
C TYR A 182 -7.40 -32.18 -5.17
N THR A 183 -7.47 -32.78 -3.98
CA THR A 183 -6.69 -33.98 -3.62
C THR A 183 -7.04 -35.17 -4.50
N LYS A 184 -8.32 -35.30 -4.83
CA LYS A 184 -8.85 -36.35 -5.70
C LYS A 184 -8.59 -36.08 -7.18
N SER A 185 -8.79 -34.85 -7.67
CA SER A 185 -8.64 -34.52 -9.09
C SER A 185 -7.20 -34.30 -9.52
N ASP A 186 -6.45 -33.48 -8.79
CA ASP A 186 -5.16 -32.94 -9.24
C ASP A 186 -3.98 -33.77 -8.70
N PHE A 187 -4.17 -34.55 -7.63
CA PHE A 187 -3.17 -35.49 -7.08
C PHE A 187 -3.61 -36.97 -7.13
N ASN A 188 -4.73 -37.28 -7.81
CA ASN A 188 -5.29 -38.63 -8.00
C ASN A 188 -5.45 -39.46 -6.71
N SER A 189 -5.58 -38.80 -5.56
CA SER A 189 -5.64 -39.48 -4.25
C SER A 189 -7.09 -39.75 -3.85
N LYS A 190 -7.44 -41.02 -3.74
CA LYS A 190 -8.74 -41.46 -3.20
C LYS A 190 -8.82 -41.42 -1.66
N LYS A 191 -7.74 -41.04 -0.98
CA LYS A 191 -7.70 -40.92 0.48
C LYS A 191 -8.44 -39.66 0.92
N LYS A 192 -9.62 -39.83 1.52
CA LYS A 192 -10.32 -38.76 2.25
C LYS A 192 -9.44 -38.31 3.42
N ILE A 193 -9.16 -37.02 3.52
CA ILE A 193 -8.30 -36.44 4.56
C ILE A 193 -9.15 -35.53 5.44
N ASN A 194 -8.99 -35.66 6.76
CA ASN A 194 -9.50 -34.69 7.71
C ASN A 194 -8.51 -33.52 7.83
N TYR A 195 -8.75 -32.44 7.09
CA TYR A 195 -7.81 -31.32 6.99
C TYR A 195 -7.68 -30.51 8.29
N PHE A 196 -8.73 -30.48 9.11
CA PHE A 196 -8.80 -29.66 10.31
C PHE A 196 -8.89 -30.52 11.60
N GLU A 197 -8.40 -31.76 11.53
CA GLU A 197 -8.46 -32.74 12.63
C GLU A 197 -7.70 -32.33 13.90
N ASN A 198 -6.55 -31.67 13.71
CA ASN A 198 -5.64 -31.30 14.80
C ASN A 198 -5.56 -29.78 15.02
N HIS A 199 -6.07 -28.99 14.08
CA HIS A 199 -6.10 -27.53 14.11
C HIS A 199 -7.36 -27.05 13.39
N SER A 200 -8.16 -26.22 14.05
CA SER A 200 -9.25 -25.47 13.43
C SER A 200 -8.72 -24.47 12.39
N LEU A 201 -9.58 -24.04 11.46
CA LEU A 201 -9.29 -22.95 10.53
C LEU A 201 -8.83 -21.68 11.26
N LYS A 202 -9.41 -21.39 12.43
CA LYS A 202 -9.00 -20.27 13.29
C LYS A 202 -7.54 -20.37 13.71
N GLU A 203 -7.14 -21.50 14.28
CA GLU A 203 -5.75 -21.73 14.74
C GLU A 203 -4.76 -21.69 13.58
N VAL A 204 -5.13 -22.22 12.41
CA VAL A 204 -4.30 -22.16 11.20
C VAL A 204 -4.04 -20.70 10.79
N LEU A 205 -5.07 -19.84 10.79
CA LEU A 205 -4.94 -18.42 10.46
C LEU A 205 -4.18 -17.63 11.54
N GLU A 206 -4.50 -17.84 12.82
CA GLU A 206 -3.88 -17.12 13.95
C GLU A 206 -2.41 -17.51 14.18
N THR A 207 -2.04 -18.77 13.96
CA THR A 207 -0.64 -19.22 14.07
C THR A 207 0.21 -18.79 12.87
N SER A 208 -0.41 -18.57 11.70
CA SER A 208 0.25 -18.33 10.42
C SER A 208 1.28 -17.21 10.38
N LYS A 209 2.48 -17.53 9.87
CA LYS A 209 3.50 -16.53 9.53
C LYS A 209 3.07 -15.58 8.40
N TYR A 210 2.13 -15.98 7.55
CA TYR A 210 1.65 -15.21 6.41
C TYR A 210 0.70 -14.10 6.86
N ILE A 211 -0.30 -14.46 7.68
CA ILE A 211 -1.18 -13.50 8.36
C ILE A 211 -0.36 -12.55 9.24
N LYS A 212 0.60 -13.05 10.02
CA LYS A 212 1.48 -12.21 10.86
C LYS A 212 2.34 -11.22 10.06
N LYS A 213 2.86 -11.64 8.89
CA LYS A 213 3.56 -10.75 7.95
C LYS A 213 2.64 -9.65 7.42
N TRP A 214 1.43 -10.01 6.99
CA TRP A 214 0.45 -9.06 6.47
C TRP A 214 -0.02 -8.05 7.54
N LYS A 215 -0.38 -8.51 8.74
CA LYS A 215 -0.78 -7.63 9.86
C LYS A 215 0.32 -6.62 10.19
N LYS A 216 1.60 -7.03 10.20
CA LYS A 216 2.75 -6.13 10.36
C LYS A 216 2.90 -5.09 9.23
N GLN A 217 2.53 -5.43 7.99
CA GLN A 217 2.49 -4.45 6.89
C GLN A 217 1.34 -3.43 7.10
N GLY A 218 0.17 -3.89 7.58
CA GLY A 218 -0.95 -3.02 7.95
C GLY A 218 -0.63 -2.07 9.13
N GLU A 219 0.08 -2.56 10.15
CA GLU A 219 0.63 -1.74 11.24
C GLU A 219 1.60 -0.67 10.73
N GLN A 220 2.54 -1.05 9.86
CA GLN A 220 3.52 -0.12 9.27
C GLN A 220 2.83 0.95 8.41
N TYR A 221 1.89 0.55 7.53
CA TYR A 221 1.07 1.48 6.77
C TYR A 221 0.31 2.44 7.69
N SER A 222 -0.35 1.91 8.74
CA SER A 222 -1.14 2.71 9.68
C SER A 222 -0.28 3.74 10.43
N LYS A 223 0.93 3.35 10.85
CA LYS A 223 1.92 4.27 11.42
C LYS A 223 2.28 5.40 10.44
N ILE A 224 2.67 5.05 9.21
CA ILE A 224 3.13 6.04 8.21
C ILE A 224 1.99 6.97 7.77
N ARG A 225 0.77 6.44 7.60
CA ARG A 225 -0.46 7.23 7.38
C ARG A 225 -0.69 8.21 8.52
N ASN A 226 -0.55 7.77 9.77
CA ASN A 226 -0.69 8.65 10.94
C ASN A 226 0.43 9.69 11.04
N GLU A 227 1.66 9.37 10.65
CA GLU A 227 2.76 10.34 10.54
C GLU A 227 2.50 11.39 9.45
N PHE A 228 2.03 10.97 8.27
CA PHE A 228 1.66 11.86 7.16
C PHE A 228 0.52 12.81 7.55
N LEU A 229 -0.59 12.28 8.08
CA LEU A 229 -1.73 13.08 8.53
C LEU A 229 -1.37 14.00 9.71
N ASN A 230 -0.28 13.73 10.43
CA ASN A 230 0.23 14.61 11.47
C ASN A 230 1.19 15.73 10.99
N LEU A 231 1.60 15.75 9.71
CA LEU A 231 2.41 16.82 9.14
C LEU A 231 1.68 18.18 9.23
N LYS A 232 2.43 19.27 9.41
CA LYS A 232 1.84 20.62 9.56
C LYS A 232 0.97 21.03 8.35
N ILE A 233 1.33 20.62 7.14
CA ILE A 233 0.56 20.87 5.92
C ILE A 233 -0.78 20.13 5.89
N CYS A 234 -0.86 18.92 6.46
CA CYS A 234 -2.09 18.14 6.56
C CYS A 234 -3.00 18.63 7.70
N LYS A 235 -2.44 19.26 8.74
CA LYS A 235 -3.20 19.82 9.87
C LYS A 235 -3.97 21.11 9.54
N ASN A 236 -3.56 21.84 8.51
CA ASN A 236 -4.29 23.01 8.02
C ASN A 236 -5.65 22.61 7.41
N VAL A 237 -5.71 21.45 6.74
CA VAL A 237 -6.93 20.89 6.11
C VAL A 237 -8.08 20.70 7.11
N LYS A 238 -7.78 20.55 8.42
CA LYS A 238 -8.79 20.44 9.49
C LYS A 238 -9.27 21.79 10.05
N LYS A 239 -9.04 22.89 9.34
CA LYS A 239 -9.45 24.26 9.72
C LYS A 239 -10.24 24.98 8.61
N GLN A 240 -10.64 24.24 7.59
CA GLN A 240 -11.57 24.62 6.53
C GLN A 240 -12.80 23.72 6.64
#